data_AF-A0A2V8RAL2-F1
#
_entry.id   AF-A0A2V8RAL2-F1
#
_cell.length_a   1.000
_cell.length_b   1.000
_cell.length_c   1.000
_cell.angle_alpha   90.00
_cell.angle_beta   90.00
_cell.angle_gamma   90.00
#
_symmetry.space_group_name_H-M   'P 1'
#
loop_
_entity.id
_entity.type
_entity.pdbx_description
1 polymer ?
#
loop_
_entity_poly.entity_id
_entity_poly.type
_entity_poly.pdbx_seq_one_letter_code
_entity_poly.pdbx_strand_id
1 'polypeptide(L)' 'MPLVLLTSFGQRGDGPKARDAGLAAYLTKPVRQSQLFDCLTGVMGHAPATRGPGVSPPTGRGSHLPDTT' A
#
# COMPACT_ATOMS: atom_id res chain seq x y z
N MET A 1 -16.22 -8.64 1.55
CA MET A 1 -16.01 -7.19 1.74
C MET A 1 -14.61 -6.98 2.30
N PRO A 2 -13.78 -6.10 1.70
CA PRO A 2 -12.42 -5.91 2.17
C PRO A 2 -12.37 -5.12 3.47
N LEU A 3 -11.44 -5.50 4.36
CA LEU A 3 -11.24 -4.85 5.66
C LEU A 3 -9.86 -4.18 5.72
N VAL A 4 -9.81 -2.95 6.23
CA VAL A 4 -8.57 -2.17 6.37
C VAL A 4 -8.40 -1.78 7.84
N LEU A 5 -7.22 -2.06 8.41
CA LEU A 5 -6.89 -1.71 9.79
C LEU A 5 -6.09 -0.41 9.87
N LEU A 6 -6.55 0.53 10.69
CA LEU A 6 -5.80 1.73 11.07
C LEU A 6 -5.46 1.69 12.56
N THR A 7 -4.18 1.58 12.90
CA THR A 7 -3.72 1.56 14.30
C THR A 7 -2.88 2.79 14.67
N SER A 8 -2.93 3.21 15.93
CA SER A 8 -2.02 4.24 16.45
C SER A 8 -0.65 3.68 16.87
N PHE A 9 -0.56 2.35 17.06
CA PHE A 9 0.64 1.65 17.45
C PHE A 9 0.82 0.46 16.52
N GLY A 10 1.82 0.55 15.64
CA GLY A 10 2.19 -0.56 14.78
C GLY A 10 3.61 -1.02 15.06
N GLN A 11 3.77 -2.33 15.17
CA GLN A 11 5.07 -2.98 15.33
C GLN A 11 5.52 -3.58 13.99
N ARG A 12 6.84 -3.73 13.85
CA ARG A 12 7.38 -4.52 12.74
C ARG A 12 6.81 -5.94 12.82
N GLY A 13 6.18 -6.38 11.75
CA GLY A 13 5.54 -7.70 11.67
C GLY A 13 4.01 -7.69 11.80
N ASP A 14 3.40 -6.58 12.23
CA ASP A 14 1.93 -6.50 12.30
C ASP A 14 1.28 -6.44 10.91
N GLY A 15 1.94 -5.82 9.93
CA GLY A 15 1.47 -5.79 8.54
C GLY A 15 1.30 -7.18 7.92
N PRO A 16 2.34 -8.05 7.97
CA PRO A 16 2.22 -9.46 7.57
C PRO A 16 1.12 -10.21 8.34
N LYS A 17 1.09 -10.11 9.67
CA LYS A 17 0.05 -10.78 10.49
C LYS A 17 -1.36 -10.32 10.14
N ALA A 18 -1.55 -9.04 9.87
CA ALA A 18 -2.83 -8.48 9.43
C ALA A 18 -3.29 -9.10 8.11
N ARG A 19 -2.35 -9.30 7.16
CA ARG A 19 -2.64 -9.96 5.88
C ARG A 19 -3.00 -11.42 6.08
N ASP A 20 -2.27 -12.14 6.93
CA ASP A 20 -2.55 -13.55 7.24
C ASP A 20 -3.92 -13.72 7.94
N ALA A 21 -4.35 -12.70 8.69
CA ALA A 21 -5.68 -12.62 9.30
C ALA A 21 -6.80 -12.25 8.31
N GLY A 22 -6.50 -12.05 7.02
CA GLY A 22 -7.47 -11.72 5.99
C GLY A 22 -7.80 -10.22 5.85
N LEU A 23 -7.01 -9.33 6.44
CA LEU A 23 -7.14 -7.89 6.21
C LEU A 23 -6.55 -7.52 4.84
N ALA A 24 -7.29 -6.70 4.10
CA ALA A 24 -6.89 -6.21 2.78
C ALA A 24 -5.74 -5.18 2.90
N ALA A 25 -5.70 -4.40 3.98
CA ALA A 25 -4.61 -3.46 4.24
C ALA A 25 -4.43 -3.12 5.72
N TYR A 26 -3.25 -2.57 6.03
CA TYR A 26 -2.81 -2.18 7.36
C TYR A 26 -2.09 -0.84 7.28
N LEU A 27 -2.51 0.13 8.08
CA LEU A 27 -1.98 1.49 8.12
C LEU A 27 -1.76 1.94 9.56
N THR A 28 -0.70 2.72 9.80
CA THR A 28 -0.42 3.34 11.10
C THR A 28 -0.75 4.83 11.09
N LYS A 29 -1.23 5.37 12.21
CA LYS A 29 -1.49 6.80 12.39
C LYS A 29 -0.20 7.54 12.80
N PRO A 30 -0.04 8.82 12.42
CA PRO A 30 -0.89 9.57 11.52
C PRO A 30 -0.70 9.13 10.05
N VAL A 31 -1.82 8.84 9.38
CA VAL A 31 -1.82 8.46 7.95
C VAL A 31 -2.02 9.72 7.11
N ARG A 32 -1.26 9.85 6.02
CA ARG A 32 -1.48 10.96 5.07
C ARG A 32 -2.73 10.69 4.23
N GLN A 33 -3.46 11.74 3.86
CA GLN A 33 -4.68 11.61 3.04
C GLN A 33 -4.41 10.89 1.71
N SER A 34 -3.29 11.19 1.05
CA SER A 34 -2.87 10.49 -0.17
C SER A 34 -2.65 8.99 0.07
N GLN A 35 -1.97 8.63 1.16
CA GLN A 35 -1.71 7.23 1.52
C GLN A 35 -3.00 6.46 1.81
N LEU A 36 -3.97 7.10 2.46
CA LEU A 36 -5.29 6.50 2.68
C LEU A 36 -6.05 6.34 1.37
N PHE A 37 -6.03 7.36 0.50
CA PHE A 37 -6.67 7.33 -0.80
C PHE A 37 -6.10 6.21 -1.69
N ASP A 38 -4.77 6.11 -1.80
CA ASP A 38 -4.08 5.07 -2.56
C ASP A 38 -4.41 3.68 -2.01
N CYS A 39 -4.48 3.54 -0.68
CA CYS A 39 -4.87 2.29 -0.03
C CYS A 39 -6.32 1.90 -0.39
N LEU A 40 -7.26 2.84 -0.28
CA LEU A 40 -8.66 2.56 -0.55
C LEU A 40 -8.91 2.28 -2.03
N THR A 41 -8.32 3.05 -2.93
CA THR A 41 -8.43 2.80 -4.38
C THR A 41 -7.84 1.45 -4.77
N GLY A 42 -6.70 1.06 -4.19
CA GLY A 42 -6.10 -0.26 -4.38
C GLY A 42 -6.99 -1.39 -3.87
N VAL A 43 -7.64 -1.22 -2.71
CA VAL A 43 -8.50 -2.24 -2.10
C VAL A 43 -9.88 -2.33 -2.76
N MET A 44 -10.41 -1.23 -3.28
CA MET A 44 -11.70 -1.21 -3.98
C MET A 44 -11.59 -1.63 -5.45
N GLY A 45 -10.45 -1.36 -6.10
CA GLY A 45 -10.18 -1.75 -7.49
C GLY A 45 -9.75 -3.20 -7.67
N HIS A 46 -9.49 -3.92 -6.58
CA HIS A 46 -9.05 -5.31 -6.59
C HIS A 46 -10.01 -6.16 -5.73
N ALA A 47 -10.85 -6.98 -6.37
CA ALA A 47 -11.37 -8.20 -5.73
C ALA A 47 -10.18 -8.98 -5.15
N PRO A 48 -10.32 -9.72 -4.02
CA PRO A 48 -9.21 -10.05 -3.14
C PRO A 48 -8.18 -10.92 -3.87
N ALA A 49 -7.19 -10.29 -4.50
CA ALA A 49 -5.97 -10.98 -4.87
C ALA A 49 -5.07 -10.87 -3.65
N THR A 50 -4.90 -12.01 -3.00
CA THR A 50 -3.89 -12.35 -2.00
C THR A 50 -2.45 -12.15 -2.51
N ARG A 51 -2.13 -10.94 -2.97
CA ARG A 51 -0.78 -10.50 -3.37
C ARG A 51 -0.57 -9.10 -2.82
N GLY A 52 -0.02 -9.05 -1.61
CA GLY A 52 0.23 -7.78 -0.93
C GLY A 52 1.16 -6.88 -1.76
N PRO A 53 0.89 -5.56 -1.83
CA PRO A 53 1.93 -4.64 -2.21
C PRO A 53 2.87 -4.51 -1.00
N GLY A 54 4.01 -5.20 -1.07
CA GLY A 54 5.18 -4.75 -0.36
C GLY A 54 5.49 -3.35 -0.86
N VAL A 55 5.29 -2.35 0.01
CA VAL A 55 5.84 -1.01 -0.20
C VAL A 55 7.35 -1.16 -0.44
N SER A 56 7.83 -0.79 -1.63
CA SER A 56 9.21 -0.42 -2.00
C SER A 56 9.27 -0.03 -3.48
N PRO A 57 10.11 0.92 -3.93
CA PRO A 57 10.45 2.26 -3.43
C PRO A 57 9.94 3.36 -4.40
N PRO A 58 10.11 4.67 -4.11
CA PRO A 58 9.90 5.70 -5.13
C PRO A 58 10.91 5.52 -6.27
N THR A 59 10.43 5.11 -7.45
CA THR A 59 11.21 5.09 -8.68
C THR A 59 11.74 6.49 -8.95
N GLY A 60 13.04 6.67 -8.72
CA GLY A 60 13.76 7.89 -9.06
C GLY A 60 13.57 8.19 -10.55
N ARG A 61 13.03 9.38 -10.85
CA ARG A 61 13.09 9.98 -12.18
C ARG A 61 14.55 10.21 -12.53
N GLY A 62 15.03 9.50 -13.54
CA GLY A 62 16.30 9.74 -14.23
C GLY A 62 16.04 9.76 -15.73
N SER A 63 16.24 10.92 -16.33
CA SER A 63 16.04 11.32 -17.72
C SER A 63 16.91 10.55 -18.74
N HIS A 64 16.33 10.22 -19.90
CA HIS A 64 17.05 10.32 -21.17
C HIS A 64 16.10 10.74 -22.29
N LEU A 65 16.36 11.90 -22.89
CA LEU A 65 15.77 12.37 -24.15
C LEU A 65 16.14 11.39 -25.27
N PRO A 66 15.26 11.11 -26.25
CA PRO A 66 15.73 10.57 -27.51
C PRO A 66 16.38 11.69 -28.33
N ASP A 67 17.70 11.63 -28.47
CA ASP A 67 18.45 12.37 -29.47
C ASP A 67 18.23 11.76 -30.86
N THR A 68 17.81 12.61 -31.80
CA THR A 68 18.14 12.61 -33.23
C THR A 68 17.64 11.47 -34.14
N THR A 69 16.60 11.73 -34.94
CA THR A 69 16.61 11.73 -36.44
C THR A 69 15.27 12.26 -36.95
#